data_AF-A0ABD6EQB9-F1
#
_entry.id   AF-A0ABD6EQB9-F1
#
_cell.length_a   1.000
_cell.length_b   1.000
_cell.length_c   1.000
_cell.angle_alpha   90.00
_cell.angle_beta   90.00
_cell.angle_gamma   90.00
#
_symmetry.space_group_name_H-M   'P 1'
#
loop_
_entity.id
_entity.type
_entity.pdbx_description
1 polymer ?
#
loop_
_entity_poly.entity_id
_entity_poly.type
_entity_poly.pdbx_seq_one_letter_code
_entity_poly.pdbx_strand_id
1 'polypeptide(L)'
;MSHLVTDQGTDPTEVEIERGLRQNASYLSEAHCLKEKANFYYSKCDYAEAIKLYHQCLLQAKAVRQLSQVSLQRMARLEQENRDSDKVSPSQTSNPDDVAGTEEAAVPVAGRSRLSSTSRGEDMKAEANEIITKCYNNLAACILKGSSRTVDDYMRAIAYCDKVLEADENNEKALFRKAMLYMKCENYERALLLFKKLPDNREAASLAAKCDANIIKDRKRRNEIIRRNFARAAARETIQQEAQNAGAAQPSEPVAMNGNASVSSFAEL
;
A
#
# COMPACT_ATOMS: atom_id res chain seq x y z
N MET A 1 -5.66 38.93 56.38
CA MET A 1 -6.04 37.67 55.71
C MET A 1 -5.79 37.83 54.23
N SER A 2 -4.64 37.36 53.77
CA SER A 2 -4.31 37.25 52.35
C SER A 2 -3.16 36.26 52.24
N HIS A 3 -3.47 34.97 52.41
CA HIS A 3 -2.54 33.91 52.06
C HIS A 3 -2.41 33.92 50.54
N LEU A 4 -1.28 34.46 50.07
CA LEU A 4 -0.78 34.21 48.72
C LEU A 4 -0.60 32.69 48.62
N VAL A 5 -1.45 32.05 47.82
CA VAL A 5 -1.19 30.70 47.32
C VAL A 5 -0.01 30.85 46.36
N THR A 6 1.18 30.55 46.85
CA THR A 6 2.37 30.40 46.02
C THR A 6 2.15 29.22 45.10
N ASP A 7 1.96 29.54 43.82
CA ASP A 7 1.98 28.66 42.67
C ASP A 7 3.21 27.75 42.77
N GLN A 8 3.01 26.46 43.05
CA GLN A 8 4.09 25.50 43.15
C GLN A 8 4.65 25.26 41.75
N GLY A 9 5.96 25.47 41.63
CA GLY A 9 6.72 25.40 40.38
C GLY A 9 6.42 24.14 39.58
N THR A 10 5.74 24.34 38.46
CA THR A 10 5.62 23.32 37.42
C THR A 10 7.00 23.10 36.83
N ASP A 11 7.47 21.85 36.77
CA ASP A 11 8.77 21.51 36.19
C ASP A 11 8.83 22.07 34.76
N PRO A 12 9.86 22.84 34.38
CA PRO A 12 9.98 23.41 33.03
C PRO A 12 9.90 22.35 31.93
N THR A 13 10.27 21.10 32.22
CA THR A 13 10.10 19.98 31.29
C THR A 13 8.64 19.56 31.12
N GLU A 14 7.81 19.65 32.15
CA GLU A 14 6.38 19.34 32.12
C GLU A 14 5.61 20.41 31.31
N VAL A 15 5.97 21.69 31.47
CA VAL A 15 5.41 22.80 30.66
C VAL A 15 5.72 22.64 29.17
N GLU A 16 6.94 22.20 28.82
CA GLU A 16 7.30 21.92 27.43
C GLU A 16 6.46 20.78 26.82
N ILE A 17 6.24 19.71 27.60
CA ILE A 17 5.43 18.56 27.19
C ILE A 17 3.98 18.98 26.96
N GLU A 18 3.38 19.72 27.90
CA GLU A 18 2.02 20.22 27.76
C GLU A 18 1.85 21.12 26.53
N ARG A 19 2.81 22.01 26.27
CA ARG A 19 2.81 22.85 25.06
C ARG A 19 2.85 21.99 23.78
N GLY A 20 3.69 20.96 23.76
CA GLY A 20 3.76 20.00 22.66
C GLY A 20 2.44 19.26 22.44
N LEU A 21 1.79 18.80 23.52
CA LEU A 21 0.47 18.15 23.45
C LEU A 21 -0.62 19.09 22.93
N ARG A 22 -0.63 20.37 23.34
CA ARG A 22 -1.56 21.37 22.80
C ARG A 22 -1.35 21.60 21.30
N GLN A 23 -0.09 21.69 20.86
CA GLN A 23 0.24 21.85 19.45
C GLN A 23 -0.19 20.64 18.62
N ASN A 24 0.09 19.42 19.11
CA ASN A 24 -0.35 18.18 18.46
C ASN A 24 -1.88 18.11 18.34
N ALA A 25 -2.62 18.62 19.33
CA ALA A 25 -4.08 18.63 19.31
C ALA A 25 -4.62 19.60 18.25
N SER A 26 -3.96 20.75 18.08
CA SER A 26 -4.27 21.68 17.00
C SER A 26 -4.07 21.02 15.63
N TYR A 27 -2.95 20.32 15.43
CA TYR A 27 -2.68 19.61 14.17
C TYR A 27 -3.67 18.47 13.89
N LEU A 28 -4.13 17.75 14.91
CA LEU A 28 -5.19 16.73 14.76
C LEU A 28 -6.52 17.35 14.33
N SER A 29 -6.91 18.44 14.97
CA SER A 29 -8.13 19.18 14.60
C SER A 29 -8.06 19.67 13.16
N GLU A 30 -6.92 20.22 12.74
CA GLU A 30 -6.68 20.66 11.37
C GLU A 30 -6.73 19.47 10.38
N ALA A 31 -6.13 18.32 10.75
CA ALA A 31 -6.19 17.12 9.93
C ALA A 31 -7.63 16.63 9.73
N HIS A 32 -8.49 16.67 10.75
CA HIS A 32 -9.91 16.34 10.60
C HIS A 32 -10.64 17.31 9.66
N CYS A 33 -10.41 18.61 9.81
CA CYS A 33 -10.96 19.63 8.92
C CYS A 33 -10.56 19.39 7.45
N LEU A 34 -9.28 19.11 7.20
CA LEU A 34 -8.79 18.78 5.85
C LEU A 34 -9.42 17.51 5.29
N LYS A 35 -9.60 16.47 6.12
CA LYS A 35 -10.28 15.23 5.74
C LYS A 35 -11.73 15.48 5.34
N GLU A 36 -12.46 16.29 6.10
CA GLU A 36 -13.85 16.66 5.79
C GLU A 36 -13.94 17.47 4.50
N LYS A 37 -13.04 18.43 4.32
CA LYS A 37 -12.92 19.18 3.06
C LYS A 37 -12.62 18.25 1.88
N ALA A 38 -11.73 17.27 2.06
CA ALA A 38 -11.44 16.27 1.04
C ALA A 38 -12.65 15.38 0.72
N ASN A 39 -13.42 14.98 1.73
CA ASN A 39 -14.68 14.24 1.55
C ASN A 39 -15.71 15.06 0.75
N PHE A 40 -15.77 16.38 1.01
CA PHE A 40 -16.63 17.28 0.25
C PHE A 40 -16.27 17.28 -1.24
N TYR A 41 -15.00 17.48 -1.61
CA TYR A 41 -14.57 17.42 -3.02
C TYR A 41 -14.76 16.03 -3.63
N TYR A 42 -14.56 14.97 -2.84
CA TYR A 42 -14.85 13.60 -3.28
C TYR A 42 -16.31 13.42 -3.68
N SER A 43 -17.25 13.97 -2.89
CA SER A 43 -18.68 13.93 -3.22
C SER A 43 -19.04 14.75 -4.47
N LYS A 44 -18.24 15.77 -4.79
CA LYS A 44 -18.37 16.59 -6.00
C LYS A 44 -17.71 15.96 -7.24
N CYS A 45 -17.15 14.76 -7.11
CA CYS A 45 -16.37 14.06 -8.15
C CYS A 45 -15.09 14.79 -8.58
N ASP A 46 -14.66 15.81 -7.84
CA ASP A 46 -13.35 16.44 -8.04
C ASP A 46 -12.29 15.65 -7.28
N TYR A 47 -11.86 14.56 -7.91
CA TYR A 47 -10.87 13.66 -7.33
C TYR A 47 -9.47 14.28 -7.30
N ALA A 48 -9.17 15.27 -8.15
CA ALA A 48 -7.86 15.90 -8.17
C ALA A 48 -7.65 16.75 -6.92
N GLU A 49 -8.63 17.59 -6.59
CA GLU A 49 -8.56 18.43 -5.40
C GLU A 49 -8.72 17.61 -4.11
N ALA A 50 -9.59 16.58 -4.13
CA ALA A 50 -9.70 15.64 -3.01
C ALA A 50 -8.37 14.95 -2.71
N ILE A 51 -7.63 14.48 -3.72
CA ILE A 51 -6.32 13.83 -3.53
C ILE A 51 -5.31 14.79 -2.87
N LYS A 52 -5.26 16.06 -3.30
CA LYS A 52 -4.36 17.07 -2.70
C LYS A 52 -4.67 17.25 -1.21
N LEU A 53 -5.95 17.44 -0.88
CA LEU A 53 -6.39 17.65 0.50
C LEU A 53 -6.16 16.42 1.38
N TYR A 54 -6.40 15.21 0.87
CA TYR A 54 -6.06 13.98 1.59
C TYR A 54 -4.56 13.84 1.82
N HIS A 55 -3.72 14.24 0.86
CA HIS A 55 -2.28 14.27 1.08
C HIS A 55 -1.90 15.28 2.16
N GLN A 56 -2.44 16.50 2.15
CA GLN A 56 -2.19 17.48 3.20
C GLN A 56 -2.61 16.97 4.59
N CYS A 57 -3.80 16.38 4.68
CA CYS A 57 -4.28 15.72 5.89
C CYS A 57 -3.32 14.60 6.37
N LEU A 58 -2.86 13.76 5.44
CA LEU A 58 -1.93 12.68 5.71
C LEU A 58 -0.57 13.20 6.25
N LEU A 59 -0.08 14.32 5.71
CA LEU A 59 1.15 14.95 6.20
C LEU A 59 0.98 15.41 7.66
N GLN A 60 -0.12 16.08 7.98
CA GLN A 60 -0.40 16.56 9.35
C GLN A 60 -0.55 15.40 10.34
N ALA A 61 -1.34 14.38 9.99
CA ALA A 61 -1.51 13.21 10.84
C ALA A 61 -0.18 12.46 11.06
N LYS A 62 0.68 12.36 10.04
CA LYS A 62 2.01 11.77 10.19
C LYS A 62 2.93 12.59 11.09
N ALA A 63 2.87 13.92 11.00
CA ALA A 63 3.62 14.81 11.87
C ALA A 63 3.21 14.58 13.33
N VAL A 64 1.91 14.56 13.63
CA VAL A 64 1.40 14.27 14.99
C VAL A 64 1.85 12.90 15.48
N ARG A 65 1.73 11.85 14.64
CA ARG A 65 2.17 10.50 14.99
C ARG A 65 3.64 10.47 15.40
N GLN A 66 4.50 11.16 14.64
CA GLN A 66 5.94 11.22 14.92
C GLN A 66 6.24 12.05 16.16
N LEU A 67 5.66 13.25 16.28
CA LEU A 67 5.86 14.14 17.43
C LEU A 67 5.37 13.49 18.74
N SER A 68 4.21 12.83 18.70
CA SER A 68 3.66 12.09 19.84
C SER A 68 4.56 10.89 20.19
N GLN A 69 5.08 10.16 19.21
CA GLN A 69 6.03 9.07 19.45
C GLN A 69 7.32 9.55 20.12
N VAL A 70 7.90 10.67 19.67
CA VAL A 70 9.11 11.26 20.27
C VAL A 70 8.82 11.75 21.70
N SER A 71 7.66 12.39 21.91
CA SER A 71 7.25 12.87 23.24
C SER A 71 7.10 11.71 24.23
N LEU A 72 6.46 10.62 23.80
CA LEU A 72 6.33 9.39 24.60
C LEU A 72 7.69 8.78 24.94
N GLN A 73 8.63 8.74 23.98
CA GLN A 73 9.99 8.24 24.23
C GLN A 73 10.76 9.12 25.22
N ARG A 74 10.60 10.45 25.16
CA ARG A 74 11.21 11.38 26.13
C ARG A 74 10.64 11.13 27.53
N MET A 75 9.33 10.97 27.65
CA MET A 75 8.69 10.68 28.94
C MET A 75 9.15 9.34 29.53
N ALA A 76 9.22 8.28 28.72
CA ALA A 76 9.69 6.97 29.18
C ALA A 76 11.14 6.99 29.70
N ARG A 77 12.02 7.80 29.09
CA ARG A 77 13.40 7.97 29.58
C ARG A 77 13.45 8.68 30.93
N LEU A 78 12.67 9.75 31.09
CA LEU A 78 12.56 10.47 32.37
C LEU A 78 12.00 9.60 33.49
N GLU A 79 11.07 8.68 33.18
CA GLU A 79 10.58 7.71 34.16
C GLU A 79 11.68 6.73 34.59
N GLN A 80 12.52 6.28 33.66
CA GLN A 80 13.63 5.37 33.97
C GLN A 80 14.69 6.08 34.83
N GLU A 81 15.05 7.32 34.49
CA GLU A 81 15.99 8.15 35.25
C GLU A 81 15.51 8.43 36.67
N ASN A 82 14.20 8.71 36.87
CA ASN A 82 13.63 8.88 38.20
C ASN A 82 13.66 7.58 39.02
N ARG A 83 13.33 6.42 38.41
CA ARG A 83 13.45 5.11 39.10
C ARG A 83 14.88 4.78 39.50
N ASP A 84 15.85 5.15 38.66
CA ASP A 84 17.26 4.90 38.93
C ASP A 84 17.80 5.87 39.99
N SER A 85 17.27 7.11 40.05
CA SER A 85 17.56 8.08 41.12
C SER A 85 17.03 7.62 42.49
N ASP A 86 15.81 7.08 42.55
CA ASP A 86 15.21 6.56 43.77
C ASP A 86 15.95 5.31 44.31
N LYS A 87 16.64 4.56 43.45
CA LYS A 87 17.45 3.38 43.85
C LYS A 87 18.83 3.73 44.41
N VAL A 88 19.32 4.95 44.21
CA VAL A 88 20.69 5.36 44.60
C VAL A 88 20.76 5.97 46.02
N SER A 89 19.65 6.00 46.77
CA SER A 89 19.67 6.39 48.19
C SER A 89 19.57 5.21 49.17
N PRO A 90 20.68 4.51 49.47
CA PRO A 90 20.84 3.84 50.76
C PRO A 90 21.89 4.60 51.59
N SER A 91 21.51 5.71 52.21
CA SER A 91 22.26 6.24 53.37
C SER A 91 21.53 5.86 54.64
N GLN A 92 22.08 4.83 55.28
CA GLN A 92 21.83 4.43 56.65
C GLN A 92 22.07 5.63 57.59
N THR A 93 21.05 6.00 58.37
CA THR A 93 21.27 6.45 59.75
C THR A 93 20.23 5.82 60.64
N SER A 94 20.70 4.86 61.43
CA SER A 94 20.04 4.32 62.62
C SER A 94 19.71 5.44 63.61
N ASN A 95 18.47 5.46 64.12
CA ASN A 95 18.17 5.38 65.56
C ASN A 95 16.66 5.15 65.77
N PRO A 96 16.27 4.27 66.71
CA PRO A 96 14.88 4.08 67.10
C PRO A 96 14.52 5.11 68.19
N ASP A 97 13.34 5.71 68.09
CA ASP A 97 12.48 6.21 69.18
C ASP A 97 11.62 7.36 68.64
N ASP A 98 10.35 7.08 68.32
CA ASP A 98 9.18 7.77 68.88
C ASP A 98 7.87 7.42 68.14
N VAL A 99 6.82 7.37 68.93
CA VAL A 99 5.52 6.74 68.66
C VAL A 99 4.47 7.75 68.17
N ALA A 100 3.64 7.27 67.23
CA ALA A 100 2.28 7.69 66.88
C ALA A 100 2.06 8.98 66.06
N GLY A 101 1.44 8.79 64.88
CA GLY A 101 0.70 9.85 64.19
C GLY A 101 0.51 9.64 62.69
N THR A 102 -0.65 9.07 62.31
CA THR A 102 -1.33 9.20 61.00
C THR A 102 -0.57 8.78 59.73
N GLU A 103 -0.91 7.58 59.23
CA GLU A 103 -0.73 7.18 57.84
C GLU A 103 -1.70 7.98 56.93
N GLU A 104 -1.32 9.20 56.55
CA GLU A 104 -1.77 9.74 55.26
C GLU A 104 -0.75 9.30 54.21
N ALA A 105 -1.16 8.37 53.36
CA ALA A 105 -0.44 7.99 52.16
C ALA A 105 -0.28 9.24 51.26
N ALA A 106 0.86 9.91 51.40
CA ALA A 106 1.32 10.95 50.49
C ALA A 106 1.59 10.31 49.11
N VAL A 107 0.54 10.19 48.30
CA VAL A 107 0.69 9.90 46.87
C VAL A 107 1.39 11.12 46.26
N PRO A 108 2.55 10.98 45.62
CA PRO A 108 3.24 12.11 45.02
C PRO A 108 2.34 12.70 43.93
N VAL A 109 1.84 13.92 44.17
CA VAL A 109 0.90 14.64 43.29
C VAL A 109 1.46 14.80 41.87
N ALA A 110 2.79 14.85 41.71
CA ALA A 110 3.49 14.89 40.43
C ALA A 110 3.30 13.62 39.56
N GLY A 111 3.02 12.46 40.17
CA GLY A 111 2.79 11.21 39.43
C GLY A 111 1.45 11.18 38.71
N ARG A 112 0.43 11.90 39.21
CA ARG A 112 -0.92 11.88 38.64
C ARG A 112 -1.04 12.70 37.36
N SER A 113 -0.32 13.82 37.26
CA SER A 113 -0.25 14.69 36.07
C SER A 113 0.52 14.03 34.92
N ARG A 114 1.66 13.38 35.21
CA ARG A 114 2.47 12.70 34.20
C ARG A 114 1.77 11.50 33.57
N LEU A 115 1.11 10.65 34.35
CA LEU A 115 0.32 9.52 33.84
C LEU A 115 -0.77 9.99 32.85
N SER A 116 -1.41 11.13 33.13
CA SER A 116 -2.40 11.77 32.25
C SER A 116 -1.78 12.30 30.95
N SER A 117 -0.54 12.80 30.99
CA SER A 117 0.17 13.31 29.80
C SER A 117 0.65 12.18 28.87
N THR A 118 1.13 11.07 29.43
CA THR A 118 1.45 9.85 28.68
C THR A 118 0.24 9.25 28.00
N SER A 119 -0.88 9.05 28.71
CA SER A 119 -2.08 8.47 28.10
C SER A 119 -2.61 9.36 26.96
N ARG A 120 -2.64 10.68 27.17
CA ARG A 120 -3.05 11.64 26.15
C ARG A 120 -2.15 11.59 24.91
N GLY A 121 -0.83 11.44 25.08
CA GLY A 121 0.10 11.28 23.96
C GLY A 121 -0.14 10.00 23.15
N GLU A 122 -0.51 8.91 23.82
CA GLU A 122 -0.88 7.64 23.19
C GLU A 122 -2.20 7.75 22.43
N ASP A 123 -3.21 8.36 23.03
CA ASP A 123 -4.52 8.61 22.40
C ASP A 123 -4.38 9.42 21.12
N MET A 124 -3.58 10.49 21.16
CA MET A 124 -3.32 11.34 19.99
C MET A 124 -2.57 10.61 18.88
N LYS A 125 -1.64 9.71 19.24
CA LYS A 125 -0.94 8.86 18.28
C LYS A 125 -1.90 7.84 17.65
N ALA A 126 -2.79 7.24 18.45
CA ALA A 126 -3.80 6.31 17.97
C ALA A 126 -4.79 7.01 17.01
N GLU A 127 -5.27 8.19 17.38
CA GLU A 127 -6.14 9.02 16.54
C GLU A 127 -5.45 9.41 15.22
N ALA A 128 -4.17 9.81 15.27
CA ALA A 128 -3.38 10.09 14.08
C ALA A 128 -3.28 8.86 13.16
N ASN A 129 -3.06 7.66 13.71
CA ASN A 129 -3.02 6.42 12.94
C ASN A 129 -4.37 6.09 12.29
N GLU A 130 -5.47 6.35 13.00
CA GLU A 130 -6.81 6.17 12.46
C GLU A 130 -7.08 7.10 11.27
N ILE A 131 -6.71 8.38 11.40
CA ILE A 131 -6.79 9.36 10.30
C ILE A 131 -5.94 8.89 9.11
N ILE A 132 -4.69 8.49 9.34
CA ILE A 132 -3.79 7.99 8.29
C ILE A 132 -4.42 6.81 7.54
N THR A 133 -4.97 5.85 8.27
CA THR A 133 -5.61 4.65 7.70
C THR A 133 -6.80 5.04 6.84
N LYS A 134 -7.68 5.92 7.34
CA LYS A 134 -8.84 6.44 6.58
C LYS A 134 -8.41 7.20 5.33
N CYS A 135 -7.38 8.05 5.44
CA CYS A 135 -6.84 8.83 4.32
C CYS A 135 -6.27 7.93 3.22
N TYR A 136 -5.49 6.90 3.55
CA TYR A 136 -4.98 5.96 2.54
C TYR A 136 -6.11 5.22 1.83
N ASN A 137 -7.11 4.77 2.59
CA ASN A 137 -8.29 4.12 2.04
C ASN A 137 -9.04 5.05 1.06
N ASN A 138 -9.24 6.32 1.44
CA ASN A 138 -9.93 7.30 0.61
C ASN A 138 -9.11 7.75 -0.61
N LEU A 139 -7.79 7.89 -0.47
CA LEU A 139 -6.88 8.17 -1.59
C LEU A 139 -6.97 7.07 -2.66
N ALA A 140 -6.92 5.80 -2.24
CA ALA A 140 -7.09 4.67 -3.15
C ALA A 140 -8.45 4.73 -3.88
N ALA A 141 -9.52 5.11 -3.16
CA ALA A 141 -10.84 5.28 -3.75
C ALA A 141 -10.92 6.45 -4.75
N CYS A 142 -10.23 7.56 -4.50
CA CYS A 142 -10.16 8.69 -5.43
C CYS A 142 -9.46 8.32 -6.72
N ILE A 143 -8.33 7.61 -6.62
CA ILE A 143 -7.58 7.14 -7.79
C ILE A 143 -8.43 6.15 -8.59
N LEU A 144 -9.09 5.20 -7.92
CA LEU A 144 -9.92 4.20 -8.58
C LEU A 144 -11.11 4.80 -9.35
N LYS A 145 -11.73 5.87 -8.83
CA LYS A 145 -12.86 6.55 -9.48
C LYS A 145 -12.46 7.62 -10.50
N GLY A 146 -11.20 8.06 -10.50
CA GLY A 146 -10.73 9.09 -11.42
C GLY A 146 -10.72 8.61 -12.87
N SER A 147 -11.22 9.44 -13.79
CA SER A 147 -11.35 9.10 -15.22
C SER A 147 -10.02 9.13 -16.00
N SER A 148 -9.04 9.92 -15.55
CA SER A 148 -7.73 10.07 -16.19
C SER A 148 -6.64 9.52 -15.27
N ARG A 149 -6.37 8.21 -15.38
CA ARG A 149 -5.38 7.51 -14.54
C ARG A 149 -4.54 6.54 -15.35
N THR A 150 -3.25 6.52 -15.04
CA THR A 150 -2.27 5.64 -15.66
C THR A 150 -2.08 4.36 -14.83
N VAL A 151 -1.37 3.38 -15.38
CA VAL A 151 -1.00 2.16 -14.65
C VAL A 151 -0.17 2.51 -13.40
N ASP A 152 0.69 3.51 -13.48
CA ASP A 152 1.50 3.98 -12.34
C ASP A 152 0.64 4.56 -11.22
N ASP A 153 -0.45 5.27 -11.56
CA ASP A 153 -1.40 5.77 -10.57
C ASP A 153 -2.05 4.62 -9.80
N TYR A 154 -2.46 3.56 -10.51
CA TYR A 154 -3.05 2.39 -9.88
C TYR A 154 -2.05 1.63 -9.01
N MET A 155 -0.79 1.53 -9.44
CA MET A 155 0.28 0.94 -8.62
C MET A 155 0.54 1.75 -7.34
N ARG A 156 0.50 3.08 -7.40
CA ARG A 156 0.55 3.93 -6.20
C ARG A 156 -0.63 3.71 -5.28
N ALA A 157 -1.84 3.57 -5.83
CA ALA A 157 -3.04 3.29 -5.06
C ALA A 157 -2.99 1.90 -4.39
N ILE A 158 -2.40 0.89 -5.05
CA ILE A 158 -2.16 -0.43 -4.46
C ILE A 158 -1.27 -0.29 -3.22
N ALA A 159 -0.19 0.49 -3.31
CA ALA A 159 0.68 0.75 -2.16
C ALA A 159 -0.02 1.50 -1.01
N TYR A 160 -1.06 2.30 -1.30
CA TYR A 160 -1.91 2.88 -0.24
C TYR A 160 -2.78 1.82 0.43
N CYS A 161 -3.38 0.91 -0.34
CA CYS A 161 -4.11 -0.22 0.24
C CYS A 161 -3.20 -1.11 1.09
N ASP A 162 -1.97 -1.36 0.64
CA ASP A 162 -1.00 -2.17 1.41
C ASP A 162 -0.73 -1.58 2.79
N LYS A 163 -0.55 -0.26 2.89
CA LYS A 163 -0.37 0.44 4.18
C LYS A 163 -1.58 0.34 5.11
N VAL A 164 -2.78 0.25 4.55
CA VAL A 164 -4.00 0.01 5.35
C VAL A 164 -4.02 -1.43 5.84
N LEU A 165 -3.67 -2.38 4.97
CA LEU A 165 -3.65 -3.80 5.28
C LEU A 165 -2.53 -4.19 6.26
N GLU A 166 -1.44 -3.44 6.31
CA GLU A 166 -0.40 -3.57 7.35
C GLU A 166 -0.94 -3.24 8.75
N ALA A 167 -1.93 -2.34 8.85
CA ALA A 167 -2.56 -1.98 10.12
C ALA A 167 -3.79 -2.85 10.43
N ASP A 168 -4.54 -3.24 9.41
CA ASP A 168 -5.75 -4.05 9.49
C ASP A 168 -5.82 -5.00 8.29
N GLU A 169 -5.29 -6.21 8.46
CA GLU A 169 -5.19 -7.22 7.40
C GLU A 169 -6.56 -7.64 6.83
N ASN A 170 -7.62 -7.50 7.63
CA ASN A 170 -8.98 -7.90 7.30
C ASN A 170 -9.85 -6.72 6.85
N ASN A 171 -9.24 -5.57 6.53
CA ASN A 171 -9.98 -4.41 6.07
C ASN A 171 -10.67 -4.67 4.73
N GLU A 172 -11.96 -4.99 4.76
CA GLU A 172 -12.74 -5.35 3.57
C GLU A 172 -12.66 -4.29 2.47
N LYS A 173 -12.74 -3.01 2.85
CA LYS A 173 -12.70 -1.87 1.90
C LYS A 173 -11.34 -1.79 1.21
N ALA A 174 -10.24 -1.97 1.94
CA ALA A 174 -8.90 -1.92 1.37
C ALA A 174 -8.63 -3.13 0.47
N LEU A 175 -9.03 -4.35 0.90
CA LEU A 175 -8.92 -5.57 0.10
C LEU A 175 -9.70 -5.43 -1.21
N PHE A 176 -10.94 -4.97 -1.14
CA PHE A 176 -11.81 -4.82 -2.30
C PHE A 176 -11.24 -3.79 -3.30
N ARG A 177 -10.82 -2.62 -2.79
CA ARG A 177 -10.20 -1.57 -3.62
C ARG A 177 -8.89 -2.06 -4.25
N LYS A 178 -8.03 -2.76 -3.50
CA LYS A 178 -6.78 -3.35 -4.02
C LYS A 178 -7.05 -4.35 -5.14
N ALA A 179 -8.06 -5.20 -4.99
CA ALA A 179 -8.49 -6.14 -6.04
C ALA A 179 -8.95 -5.42 -7.30
N MET A 180 -9.78 -4.38 -7.17
CA MET A 180 -10.21 -3.55 -8.29
C MET A 180 -9.05 -2.84 -8.99
N LEU A 181 -8.07 -2.34 -8.24
CA LEU A 181 -6.87 -1.72 -8.80
C LEU A 181 -6.03 -2.73 -9.61
N TYR A 182 -5.86 -3.96 -9.12
CA TYR A 182 -5.21 -5.01 -9.92
C TYR A 182 -5.97 -5.35 -11.19
N MET A 183 -7.31 -5.34 -11.17
CA MET A 183 -8.10 -5.48 -12.41
C MET A 183 -7.81 -4.35 -13.40
N LYS A 184 -7.67 -3.10 -12.93
CA LYS A 184 -7.33 -1.94 -13.76
C LYS A 184 -5.91 -2.03 -14.34
N CYS A 185 -5.00 -2.69 -13.63
CA CYS A 185 -3.65 -3.02 -14.13
C CYS A 185 -3.60 -4.29 -14.99
N GLU A 186 -4.75 -4.87 -15.38
CA GLU A 186 -4.86 -6.15 -16.11
C GLU A 186 -4.19 -7.35 -15.41
N ASN A 187 -3.92 -7.24 -14.11
CA ASN A 187 -3.37 -8.32 -13.30
C ASN A 187 -4.52 -9.12 -12.67
N TYR A 188 -5.24 -9.86 -13.50
CA TYR A 188 -6.43 -10.61 -13.10
C TYR A 188 -6.14 -11.72 -12.09
N GLU A 189 -4.94 -12.31 -12.11
CA GLU A 189 -4.55 -13.39 -11.20
C GLU A 189 -4.45 -12.88 -9.75
N ARG A 190 -3.80 -11.75 -9.52
CA ARG A 190 -3.73 -11.13 -8.18
C ARG A 190 -5.08 -10.57 -7.74
N ALA A 191 -5.86 -9.99 -8.65
CA ALA A 191 -7.20 -9.52 -8.34
C ALA A 191 -8.11 -10.66 -7.86
N LEU A 192 -8.08 -11.80 -8.55
CA LEU A 192 -8.86 -12.99 -8.21
C LEU A 192 -8.54 -13.50 -6.80
N LEU A 193 -7.25 -13.58 -6.44
CA LEU A 193 -6.84 -14.03 -5.10
C LEU A 193 -7.42 -13.12 -4.01
N LEU A 194 -7.46 -11.81 -4.24
CA LEU A 194 -8.03 -10.87 -3.26
C LEU A 194 -9.55 -10.94 -3.20
N PHE A 195 -10.26 -11.05 -4.34
CA PHE A 195 -11.71 -11.19 -4.31
C PHE A 195 -12.16 -12.49 -3.63
N LYS A 196 -11.38 -13.58 -3.75
CA LYS A 196 -11.64 -14.84 -3.03
C LYS A 196 -11.52 -14.70 -1.51
N LYS A 197 -10.76 -13.72 -1.01
CA LYS A 197 -10.70 -13.38 0.42
C LYS A 197 -11.92 -12.61 0.91
N LEU A 198 -12.84 -12.22 0.02
CA LEU A 198 -14.06 -11.46 0.34
C LEU A 198 -15.32 -12.26 -0.03
N PRO A 199 -15.58 -13.43 0.60
CA PRO A 199 -16.69 -14.30 0.23
C PRO A 199 -18.07 -13.67 0.51
N ASP A 200 -18.17 -12.81 1.51
CA ASP A 200 -19.43 -12.17 1.91
C ASP A 200 -19.87 -11.06 0.96
N ASN A 201 -18.94 -10.55 0.13
CA ASN A 201 -19.23 -9.48 -0.80
C ASN A 201 -19.73 -10.04 -2.15
N ARG A 202 -21.03 -9.91 -2.40
CA ARG A 202 -21.67 -10.33 -3.66
C ARG A 202 -21.05 -9.69 -4.91
N GLU A 203 -20.64 -8.42 -4.82
CA GLU A 203 -19.98 -7.73 -5.94
C GLU A 203 -18.59 -8.32 -6.20
N ALA A 204 -17.84 -8.64 -5.15
CA ALA A 204 -16.54 -9.30 -5.25
C ALA A 204 -16.65 -10.65 -5.96
N ALA A 205 -17.69 -11.44 -5.68
CA ALA A 205 -17.93 -12.71 -6.36
C ALA A 205 -18.18 -12.54 -7.87
N SER A 206 -18.97 -11.54 -8.26
CA SER A 206 -19.20 -11.22 -9.68
C SER A 206 -17.92 -10.76 -10.39
N LEU A 207 -17.11 -9.94 -9.71
CA LEU A 207 -15.83 -9.47 -10.24
C LEU A 207 -14.79 -10.60 -10.32
N ALA A 208 -14.78 -11.55 -9.37
CA ALA A 208 -13.95 -12.74 -9.40
C ALA A 208 -14.24 -13.58 -10.65
N ALA A 209 -15.52 -13.84 -10.95
CA ALA A 209 -15.91 -14.57 -12.16
C ALA A 209 -15.47 -13.84 -13.44
N LYS A 210 -15.53 -12.50 -13.47
CA LYS A 210 -14.99 -11.71 -14.59
C LYS A 210 -13.47 -11.83 -14.72
N CYS A 211 -12.74 -11.84 -13.60
CA CYS A 211 -11.29 -12.08 -13.59
C CYS A 211 -10.96 -13.46 -14.16
N ASP A 212 -11.64 -14.51 -13.71
CA ASP A 212 -11.47 -15.87 -14.21
C ASP A 212 -11.71 -15.96 -15.74
N ALA A 213 -12.79 -15.32 -16.22
CA ALA A 213 -13.09 -15.26 -17.64
C ALA A 213 -11.97 -14.57 -18.45
N ASN A 214 -11.40 -13.48 -17.93
CA ASN A 214 -10.29 -12.78 -18.59
C ASN A 214 -9.00 -13.61 -18.57
N ILE A 215 -8.69 -14.30 -17.47
CA ILE A 215 -7.54 -15.23 -17.39
C ILE A 215 -7.67 -16.33 -18.45
N ILE A 216 -8.86 -16.92 -18.61
CA ILE A 216 -9.11 -17.94 -19.64
C ILE A 216 -8.95 -17.36 -21.04
N LYS A 217 -9.47 -16.15 -21.30
CA LYS A 217 -9.31 -15.46 -22.59
C LYS A 217 -7.84 -15.17 -22.90
N ASP A 218 -7.07 -14.69 -21.93
CA ASP A 218 -5.64 -14.44 -22.10
C ASP A 218 -4.86 -15.72 -22.37
N ARG A 219 -5.16 -16.81 -21.65
CA ARG A 219 -4.59 -18.14 -21.93
C ARG A 219 -4.91 -18.61 -23.34
N LYS A 220 -6.17 -18.48 -23.79
CA LYS A 220 -6.58 -18.81 -25.16
C LYS A 220 -5.82 -17.98 -26.19
N ARG A 221 -5.70 -16.66 -25.98
CA ARG A 221 -4.95 -15.75 -26.87
C ARG A 221 -3.48 -16.17 -26.97
N ARG A 222 -2.83 -16.48 -25.85
CA ARG A 222 -1.42 -16.94 -25.83
C ARG A 222 -1.27 -18.28 -26.56
N ASN A 223 -2.15 -19.24 -26.32
CA ASN A 223 -2.12 -20.53 -27.01
C ASN A 223 -2.32 -20.39 -28.52
N GLU A 224 -3.18 -19.48 -28.96
CA GLU A 224 -3.41 -19.21 -30.39
C GLU A 224 -2.17 -18.59 -31.05
N ILE A 225 -1.49 -17.65 -30.37
CA ILE A 225 -0.22 -17.09 -30.85
C ILE A 225 0.83 -18.19 -31.00
N ILE A 226 0.95 -19.07 -30.01
CA ILE A 226 1.88 -20.21 -30.04
C ILE A 226 1.55 -21.13 -31.21
N ARG A 227 0.29 -21.52 -31.38
CA ARG A 227 -0.17 -22.36 -32.50
C ARG A 227 0.17 -21.75 -33.85
N ARG A 228 -0.10 -20.45 -34.04
CA ARG A 228 0.23 -19.72 -35.27
C ARG A 228 1.74 -19.68 -35.52
N ASN A 229 2.53 -19.44 -34.49
CA ASN A 229 3.99 -19.42 -34.60
C ASN A 229 4.56 -20.79 -34.99
N PHE A 230 4.07 -21.87 -34.39
CA PHE A 230 4.46 -23.24 -34.76
C PHE A 230 4.07 -23.59 -36.19
N ALA A 231 2.85 -23.26 -36.61
CA ALA A 231 2.41 -23.49 -37.99
C ALA A 231 3.29 -22.74 -39.01
N ARG A 232 3.67 -21.49 -38.69
CA ARG A 232 4.57 -20.70 -39.52
C ARG A 232 5.99 -21.26 -39.55
N ALA A 233 6.48 -21.80 -38.43
CA ALA A 233 7.79 -22.45 -38.37
C ALA A 233 7.82 -23.73 -39.23
N ALA A 234 6.82 -24.60 -39.08
CA ALA A 234 6.69 -25.80 -39.91
C ALA A 234 6.64 -25.47 -41.40
N ALA A 235 5.85 -24.46 -41.81
CA ALA A 235 5.81 -24.04 -43.21
C ALA A 235 7.16 -23.53 -43.74
N ARG A 236 7.96 -22.84 -42.91
CA ARG A 236 9.32 -22.41 -43.29
C ARG A 236 10.25 -23.59 -43.46
N GLU A 237 10.17 -24.58 -42.59
CA GLU A 237 10.95 -25.82 -42.69
C GLU A 237 10.62 -26.59 -43.97
N THR A 238 9.33 -26.72 -44.31
CA THR A 238 8.90 -27.36 -45.57
C THR A 238 9.46 -26.63 -46.79
N ILE A 239 9.34 -25.30 -46.86
CA ILE A 239 9.89 -24.50 -47.96
C ILE A 239 11.42 -24.68 -48.06
N GLN A 240 12.12 -24.76 -46.92
CA GLN A 240 13.57 -24.93 -46.90
C GLN A 240 13.99 -26.33 -47.36
N GLN A 241 13.26 -27.38 -46.98
CA GLN A 241 13.48 -28.74 -47.47
C GLN A 241 13.20 -28.86 -48.97
N GLU A 242 12.13 -28.25 -49.47
CA GLU A 242 11.81 -28.22 -50.90
C GLU A 242 12.90 -27.49 -51.71
N ALA A 243 13.40 -26.35 -51.22
CA ALA A 243 14.49 -25.63 -51.87
C ALA A 243 15.81 -26.45 -51.89
N GLN A 244 16.11 -27.20 -50.82
CA GLN A 244 17.28 -28.08 -50.76
C GLN A 244 17.16 -29.26 -51.72
N ASN A 245 15.98 -29.88 -51.80
CA ASN A 245 15.73 -30.99 -52.73
C ASN A 245 15.74 -30.53 -54.19
N ALA A 246 15.22 -29.34 -54.49
CA ALA A 246 15.25 -28.77 -55.84
C ALA A 246 16.68 -28.40 -56.28
N GLY A 247 17.54 -27.95 -55.36
CA GLY A 247 18.95 -27.69 -55.64
C GLY A 247 19.81 -28.95 -55.87
N ALA A 248 19.37 -30.11 -55.38
CA ALA A 248 20.05 -31.39 -55.54
C ALA A 248 19.67 -32.15 -56.83
N ALA A 249 18.58 -31.77 -57.49
CA ALA A 249 18.15 -32.36 -58.77
C ALA A 249 18.87 -31.70 -59.96
N GLN A 250 20.08 -32.15 -60.30
CA GLN A 250 20.70 -31.83 -61.59
C GLN A 250 20.12 -32.68 -62.75
N PRO A 251 20.07 -32.15 -63.99
CA PRO A 251 19.31 -32.73 -65.09
C PRO A 251 19.95 -34.03 -65.59
N SER A 252 19.18 -35.12 -65.54
CA SER A 252 19.50 -36.38 -66.22
C SER A 252 19.58 -36.16 -67.74
N GLU A 253 20.71 -36.49 -68.34
CA GLU A 253 20.99 -36.38 -69.78
C GLU A 253 19.93 -37.06 -70.65
N PRO A 254 19.53 -36.47 -71.80
CA PRO A 254 18.60 -37.12 -72.71
C PRO A 254 19.31 -38.21 -73.53
N VAL A 255 18.78 -39.44 -73.43
CA VAL A 255 19.18 -40.60 -74.25
C VAL A 255 18.88 -40.32 -75.72
N ALA A 256 19.91 -40.12 -76.54
CA ALA A 256 19.78 -39.94 -77.98
C ALA A 256 19.52 -41.29 -78.69
N MET A 257 18.32 -41.48 -79.23
CA MET A 257 17.99 -42.54 -80.18
C MET A 257 18.42 -42.11 -81.59
N ASN A 258 19.45 -42.75 -82.14
CA ASN A 258 19.96 -42.49 -83.49
C ASN A 258 19.20 -43.33 -84.53
N GLY A 259 18.19 -42.74 -85.17
CA GLY A 259 17.46 -43.34 -86.30
C GLY A 259 17.99 -42.83 -87.64
N ASN A 260 18.79 -43.64 -88.31
CA ASN A 260 19.36 -43.35 -89.63
C ASN A 260 18.30 -43.56 -90.73
N ALA A 261 17.78 -42.49 -91.32
CA ALA A 261 16.88 -42.55 -92.48
C ALA A 261 17.59 -41.97 -93.71
N SER A 262 18.07 -42.87 -94.56
CA SER A 262 18.64 -42.58 -95.87
C SER A 262 17.58 -42.06 -96.84
N VAL A 263 17.93 -40.94 -97.47
CA VAL A 263 17.22 -40.20 -98.51
C VAL A 263 17.03 -41.06 -99.76
N SER A 264 15.81 -41.13 -100.30
CA SER A 264 15.59 -41.44 -101.72
C SER A 264 14.61 -40.44 -102.32
N SER A 265 15.13 -39.69 -103.29
CA SER A 265 14.46 -38.82 -104.24
C SER A 265 13.44 -39.59 -105.09
N PHE A 266 12.29 -38.96 -105.37
CA PHE A 266 11.42 -39.11 -106.56
C PHE A 266 10.29 -38.08 -106.41
N ALA A 267 10.28 -36.92 -107.08
CA ALA A 267 9.98 -36.64 -108.49
C ALA A 267 8.50 -36.88 -108.89
N GLU A 268 7.91 -35.76 -109.34
CA GLU A 268 6.80 -35.59 -110.31
C GLU A 268 5.32 -35.52 -109.87
N LEU A 269 4.76 -34.35 -110.24
CA LEU A 269 3.42 -33.97 -110.73
C LEU A 269 2.22 -33.97 -109.76
#